data_AF-A0A8J6J5Y3-F1
#
_entry.id   AF-A0A8J6J5Y3-F1
#
_cell.length_a   1.000
_cell.length_b   1.000
_cell.length_c   1.000
_cell.angle_alpha   90.00
_cell.angle_beta   90.00
_cell.angle_gamma   90.00
#
_symmetry.space_group_name_H-M   'P 1'
#
loop_
_entity.id
_entity.type
_entity.pdbx_description
1 polymer ?
#
loop_
_entity_poly.entity_id
_entity_poly.type
_entity_poly.pdbx_seq_one_letter_code
_entity_poly.pdbx_strand_id
1 'polypeptide(L)' 'MGNWSTDMAEGPALYPSYPAWTVFINVPAEQMIEWEALKKGPNTDTIWQSGANNTFTAPYPVSGLQ' A
#
# COMPACT_ATOMS: atom_id res chain seq x y z
N MET A 1 -4.53 4.81 -1.83
CA MET A 1 -3.15 5.27 -1.54
C MET A 1 -2.75 6.34 -2.54
N GLY A 2 -3.59 7.37 -2.75
CA GLY A 2 -3.38 8.40 -3.78
C GLY A 2 -4.08 8.21 -5.15
N ASN A 3 -5.13 7.37 -5.26
CA ASN A 3 -5.89 7.15 -6.51
C ASN A 3 -5.01 6.84 -7.75
N TRP A 4 -4.12 5.85 -7.63
CA TRP A 4 -3.16 5.43 -8.65
C TRP A 4 -2.11 6.47 -9.07
N SER A 5 -2.04 7.63 -8.39
CA SER A 5 -0.96 8.60 -8.57
C SER A 5 0.31 8.13 -7.86
N THR A 6 1.40 7.97 -8.61
CA THR A 6 2.73 7.58 -8.06
C THR A 6 3.34 8.67 -7.17
N ASP A 7 2.87 9.91 -7.27
CA ASP A 7 3.33 11.03 -6.44
C ASP A 7 2.59 11.10 -5.11
N MET A 8 1.47 10.40 -4.99
CA MET A 8 0.67 10.28 -3.76
C MET A 8 0.70 8.86 -3.20
N ALA A 9 1.66 8.04 -3.64
CA ALA A 9 1.87 6.69 -3.13
C ALA A 9 2.29 6.74 -1.65
N GLU A 10 1.79 5.79 -0.88
CA GLU A 10 2.08 5.70 0.55
C GLU A 10 3.48 5.11 0.76
N GLY A 11 4.29 5.73 1.63
CA GLY A 11 5.65 5.30 1.90
C GLY A 11 6.59 6.45 2.29
N PRO A 12 7.91 6.23 2.25
CA PRO A 12 8.59 5.01 1.81
C PRO A 12 8.33 3.82 2.76
N ALA A 13 8.30 2.61 2.21
CA ALA A 13 8.16 1.39 3.02
C ALA A 13 9.42 1.14 3.87
N LEU A 14 9.23 0.62 5.07
CA LEU A 14 10.29 0.17 5.97
C LEU A 14 10.78 -1.22 5.55
N TYR A 15 12.05 -1.53 5.80
CA TYR A 15 12.66 -2.82 5.44
C TYR A 15 13.57 -3.35 6.56
N PRO A 16 13.03 -3.67 7.75
CA PRO A 16 13.86 -4.17 8.86
C PRO A 16 14.53 -5.50 8.54
N SER A 17 14.01 -6.28 7.59
CA SER A 17 14.59 -7.52 7.07
C SER A 17 14.39 -7.63 5.57
N TYR A 18 15.37 -7.15 4.80
CA TYR A 18 15.37 -7.27 3.34
C TYR A 18 15.39 -8.77 2.93
N PRO A 19 14.60 -9.21 1.92
CA PRO A 19 13.90 -8.41 0.91
C PRO A 19 12.45 -8.04 1.26
N ALA A 20 12.01 -8.22 2.51
CA ALA A 20 10.66 -7.84 2.91
C ALA A 20 10.56 -6.34 3.20
N TRP A 21 9.42 -5.76 2.79
CA TRP A 21 9.09 -4.35 2.98
C TRP A 21 7.73 -4.26 3.65
N THR A 22 7.58 -3.30 4.56
CA THR A 22 6.36 -3.07 5.33
C THR A 22 5.96 -1.60 5.28
N VAL A 23 4.68 -1.34 5.07
CA VAL A 23 4.08 -0.01 5.14
C VAL A 23 2.79 -0.10 5.96
N PHE A 24 2.54 0.92 6.80
CA PHE A 24 1.32 1.01 7.61
C PHE A 24 0.44 2.11 7.04
N ILE A 25 -0.80 1.78 6.70
CA ILE A 25 -1.69 2.68 5.96
C ILE A 25 -3.08 2.61 6.56
N ASN A 26 -3.67 3.78 6.80
CA ASN A 26 -5.05 3.87 7.24
C ASN A 26 -5.99 3.67 6.05
N VAL A 27 -6.95 2.77 6.21
CA VAL A 27 -7.92 2.46 5.16
C VAL A 27 -9.34 2.45 5.74
N PRO A 28 -10.36 2.77 4.94
CA PRO A 28 -11.73 2.65 5.39
C PRO A 28 -12.05 1.20 5.75
N ALA A 29 -12.69 0.98 6.90
CA ALA A 29 -13.09 -0.35 7.33
C ALA A 29 -14.14 -0.95 6.38
N GLU A 30 -14.15 -2.28 6.27
CA GLU A 30 -15.11 -3.05 5.47
C GLU A 30 -15.11 -2.74 3.95
N GLN A 31 -14.12 -1.99 3.45
CA GLN A 31 -13.97 -1.72 2.03
C GLN A 31 -13.02 -2.72 1.38
N MET A 32 -13.36 -3.15 0.17
CA MET A 32 -12.41 -3.80 -0.73
C MET A 32 -11.49 -2.75 -1.33
N ILE A 33 -10.19 -3.02 -1.28
CA ILE A 33 -9.13 -2.13 -1.74
C ILE A 33 -8.32 -2.87 -2.77
N GLU A 34 -8.13 -2.23 -3.91
CA GLU A 34 -7.13 -2.62 -4.88
C GLU A 34 -5.86 -1.81 -4.68
N TRP A 35 -4.72 -2.47 -4.77
CA TRP A 35 -3.43 -1.82 -4.62
C TRP A 35 -2.32 -2.53 -5.39
N GLU A 36 -1.31 -1.76 -5.75
CA GLU A 36 -0.08 -2.23 -6.35
C GLU A 36 1.12 -1.63 -5.63
N ALA A 37 2.19 -2.40 -5.47
CA ALA A 37 3.47 -1.87 -5.05
C ALA A 37 4.22 -1.24 -6.24
N LEU A 38 4.99 -0.20 -5.97
CA LEU A 38 5.91 0.39 -6.94
C LEU A 38 7.28 0.63 -6.32
N LYS A 39 8.33 0.58 -7.13
CA LYS A 39 9.64 1.13 -6.81
C LYS A 39 9.76 2.48 -7.50
N LYS A 40 9.95 3.55 -6.72
CA LYS A 40 10.25 4.88 -7.25
C LYS A 40 11.75 5.09 -7.22
N GLY A 41 12.34 5.26 -8.41
CA GLY A 41 13.73 5.66 -8.60
C GLY A 41 13.91 7.17 -8.45
N PRO A 42 15.10 7.70 -8.77
CA PRO A 42 15.29 9.15 -8.86
C PRO A 42 14.34 9.76 -9.91
N ASN A 43 13.80 10.94 -9.63
CA ASN A 43 12.86 11.66 -10.50
C ASN A 43 11.54 10.90 -10.79
N THR A 44 11.26 10.64 -12.07
CA THR A 44 10.00 10.06 -12.58
C THR A 44 10.07 8.55 -12.78
N ASP A 45 11.24 7.93 -12.56
CA ASP A 45 11.41 6.49 -12.79
C ASP A 45 10.54 5.71 -11.81
N THR A 46 9.57 4.97 -12.34
CA THR A 46 8.67 4.14 -11.55
C THR A 46 8.56 2.77 -12.17
N ILE A 47 8.80 1.74 -11.37
CA ILE A 47 8.60 0.34 -11.75
C ILE A 47 7.45 -0.18 -10.91
N TRP A 48 6.31 -0.43 -11.56
CA TRP A 48 5.17 -1.08 -10.94
C TRP A 48 5.43 -2.57 -10.73
N GLN A 49 4.75 -3.16 -9.75
CA GLN A 49 4.65 -4.61 -9.66
C GLN A 49 4.11 -5.18 -10.99
N SER A 50 4.51 -6.40 -11.32
CA SER A 50 3.95 -7.11 -12.47
C SER A 50 2.70 -7.88 -12.08
N GLY A 51 1.73 -7.99 -12.99
CA GLY A 51 0.56 -8.85 -12.83
C GLY A 51 -0.73 -8.07 -12.68
N ALA A 52 -1.71 -8.67 -12.01
CA ALA A 52 -2.96 -7.99 -11.65
C ALA A 52 -2.83 -7.28 -10.31
N ASN A 53 -3.70 -6.30 -10.07
CA ASN A 53 -3.82 -5.61 -8.79
C ASN A 53 -3.97 -6.60 -7.63
N ASN A 54 -3.36 -6.30 -6.48
CA ASN A 54 -3.67 -7.01 -5.25
C ASN A 54 -5.03 -6.54 -4.74
N THR A 55 -5.81 -7.45 -4.18
CA THR A 55 -7.10 -7.13 -3.53
C THR A 55 -7.00 -7.42 -2.04
N PHE A 56 -7.47 -6.49 -1.21
CA PHE A 56 -7.56 -6.66 0.23
C PHE A 56 -8.90 -6.11 0.75
N THR A 57 -9.64 -6.90 1.51
CA THR A 57 -10.84 -6.42 2.21
C THR A 57 -10.46 -6.03 3.62
N ALA A 58 -10.59 -4.74 3.96
CA ALA A 58 -10.31 -4.26 5.29
C ALA A 58 -11.24 -4.93 6.31
N PRO A 59 -10.70 -5.36 7.47
CA PRO A 59 -11.52 -6.01 8.49
C PRO A 59 -12.58 -5.06 9.03
N TYR A 60 -13.56 -5.63 9.74
CA TYR A 60 -14.45 -4.86 10.59
C TYR A 60 -13.64 -3.99 11.55
N PRO A 61 -14.09 -2.74 11.80
CA PRO A 61 -13.46 -1.95 12.85
C PRO A 61 -13.61 -2.73 14.16
N VAL A 62 -12.51 -2.89 14.89
CA VAL A 62 -12.54 -3.51 16.21
C VAL A 62 -13.28 -2.56 17.16
N SER A 63 -14.60 -2.68 17.24
CA SER A 63 -15.40 -2.00 18.26
C SER A 63 -15.32 -2.84 19.54
N GLY A 64 -14.29 -2.62 20.37
CA GLY A 64 -14.18 -3.42 21.60
C GLY A 64 -13.03 -3.13 22.55
N LEU A 65 -12.23 -2.08 22.34
CA LEU A 65 -11.33 -1.60 23.39
C LEU A 65 -11.89 -0.30 23.96
N GLN A 66 -12.72 -0.45 24.99
CA GLN A 66 -12.99 0.57 25.99
C GLN A 66 -12.37 0.12 27.31
#